data_AF-A0A0M3JGQ1-F1
#
_entry.id   AF-A0A0M3JGQ1-F1
#
_cell.length_a   1.000
_cell.length_b   1.000
_cell.length_c   1.000
_cell.angle_alpha   90.00
_cell.angle_beta   90.00
_cell.angle_gamma   90.00
#
_symmetry.space_group_name_H-M   'P 1'
#
loop_
_entity.id
_entity.type
_entity.pdbx_description
1 polymer ?
#
loop_
_entity_poly.entity_id
_entity_poly.type
_entity_poly.pdbx_seq_one_letter_code
_entity_poly.pdbx_strand_id
1 'polypeptide(L)'
;MKPKQGLKYLQEKDLVGTTPEDIAAFFHREERLDKTVVGDYMGDGDEFHKKVMYAYIDQMDFANKDFVAALRQFLDGFRLPGEAQKIDRLMEKFASRYCECNPKFVELFFHLLLGYGLVELR
;
A
#
# COMPACT_ATOMS: atom_id res chain seq x y z
N MET A 1 22.78 8.60 0.35
CA MET A 1 22.17 9.59 1.27
C MET A 1 21.00 8.91 1.95
N LYS A 2 20.85 9.01 3.29
CA LYS A 2 19.80 8.27 4.00
C LYS A 2 18.44 8.91 3.71
N PRO A 3 17.43 8.16 3.28
CA PRO A 3 16.15 8.73 2.85
C PRO A 3 15.37 9.42 3.97
N LYS A 4 15.51 8.95 5.21
CA LYS A 4 14.96 9.62 6.41
C LYS A 4 15.50 11.06 6.57
N GLN A 5 16.70 11.38 6.06
CA GLN A 5 17.24 12.75 6.04
C GLN A 5 16.71 13.58 4.87
N GLY A 6 16.46 12.95 3.71
CA GLY A 6 15.88 13.63 2.55
C GLY A 6 14.46 14.10 2.80
N LEU A 7 13.62 13.23 3.39
CA LEU A 7 12.24 13.59 3.72
C LEU A 7 12.19 14.72 4.77
N LYS A 8 13.03 14.62 5.80
CA LYS A 8 13.12 15.63 6.85
C LYS A 8 13.60 16.99 6.30
N TYR A 9 14.55 16.98 5.36
CA TYR A 9 14.99 18.20 4.68
C TYR A 9 13.88 18.84 3.84
N LEU A 10 13.05 18.03 3.17
CA LEU A 10 11.92 18.53 2.39
C LEU A 10 10.80 19.11 3.29
N GLN A 11 10.58 18.51 4.46
CA GLN A 11 9.68 19.03 5.49
C GLN A 11 10.20 20.35 6.07
N GLU A 12 11.50 20.47 6.35
CA GLU A 12 12.13 21.73 6.80
C GLU A 12 12.08 22.85 5.77
N LYS A 13 11.85 22.52 4.49
CA LYS A 13 11.71 23.47 3.39
C LYS A 13 10.25 23.77 3.03
N ASP A 14 9.28 23.28 3.81
CA ASP A 14 7.84 23.39 3.53
C ASP A 14 7.43 22.82 2.15
N LEU A 15 8.24 21.91 1.60
CA LEU A 15 7.97 21.27 0.30
C LEU A 15 7.08 20.03 0.43
N VAL A 16 7.04 19.42 1.62
CA VAL A 16 6.25 18.23 1.97
C VAL A 16 5.66 18.44 3.35
N GLY A 17 4.36 18.18 3.50
CA GLY A 17 3.69 18.28 4.79
C GLY A 17 4.18 17.27 5.81
N THR A 18 3.85 17.50 7.07
CA THR A 18 4.19 16.58 8.18
C THR A 18 3.13 15.51 8.40
N THR A 19 2.01 15.56 7.66
CA THR A 19 0.93 14.58 7.79
C THR A 19 1.22 13.32 6.97
N PRO A 20 0.72 12.14 7.38
CA PRO A 20 0.86 10.92 6.62
C PRO A 20 0.32 11.02 5.19
N GLU A 21 -0.77 11.75 5.02
CA GLU A 21 -1.47 11.97 3.76
C GLU A 21 -0.63 12.82 2.79
N ASP A 22 0.01 13.88 3.29
CA ASP A 22 0.91 14.73 2.50
C ASP A 22 2.14 13.95 2.02
N ILE A 23 2.72 13.12 2.90
CA ILE A 23 3.88 12.28 2.55
C ILE A 23 3.47 11.24 1.51
N ALA A 24 2.31 10.61 1.66
CA ALA A 24 1.77 9.68 0.68
C ALA A 24 1.55 10.35 -0.69
N ALA A 25 0.95 11.54 -0.72
CA ALA A 25 0.76 12.31 -1.95
C ALA A 25 2.11 12.71 -2.59
N PHE A 26 3.10 13.05 -1.76
CA PHE A 26 4.46 13.33 -2.23
C PHE A 26 5.12 12.11 -2.88
N PHE A 27 4.98 10.91 -2.29
CA PHE A 27 5.50 9.67 -2.88
C PHE A 27 4.85 9.32 -4.22
N HIS A 28 3.56 9.62 -4.39
CA HIS A 28 2.89 9.45 -5.69
C HIS A 28 3.34 10.48 -6.73
N ARG A 29 3.68 11.71 -6.29
CA ARG A 29 4.06 12.81 -7.19
C ARG A 29 5.52 12.73 -7.64
N GLU A 30 6.43 12.30 -6.77
CA GLU A 30 7.87 12.37 -7.01
C GLU A 30 8.44 11.04 -7.51
N GLU A 31 8.35 10.82 -8.83
CA GLU A 31 8.89 9.61 -9.50
C GLU A 31 10.42 9.47 -9.40
N ARG A 32 11.13 10.54 -9.01
CA ARG A 32 12.59 10.54 -8.84
C ARG A 32 13.04 9.91 -7.53
N LEU A 33 12.11 9.59 -6.62
CA LEU A 33 12.44 8.91 -5.37
C LEU A 33 12.89 7.47 -5.65
N ASP A 34 13.83 7.00 -4.82
CA ASP A 34 14.26 5.62 -4.89
C ASP A 34 13.11 4.70 -4.44
N LYS A 35 12.56 3.92 -5.38
CA LYS A 35 11.47 2.97 -5.12
C LYS A 35 11.80 1.96 -4.01
N THR A 36 13.08 1.64 -3.82
CA THR A 36 13.55 0.74 -2.75
C THR A 36 13.38 1.38 -1.38
N VAL A 37 13.71 2.66 -1.30
CA VAL A 37 13.56 3.47 -0.08
C VAL A 37 12.09 3.62 0.30
N VAL A 38 11.23 3.92 -0.68
CA VAL A 38 9.80 4.14 -0.43
C VAL A 38 9.18 2.86 0.14
N GLY A 39 9.51 1.71 -0.46
CA GLY A 39 9.07 0.41 0.04
C GLY A 39 9.60 0.08 1.45
N ASP A 40 10.87 0.39 1.74
CA ASP A 40 11.44 0.19 3.07
C ASP A 40 10.79 1.10 4.12
N TYR A 41 10.51 2.35 3.77
CA TYR A 41 9.84 3.33 4.62
C TYR A 41 8.38 2.93 4.91
N MET A 42 7.63 2.51 3.90
CA MET A 42 6.24 2.05 4.06
C MET A 42 6.14 0.70 4.78
N GLY A 43 7.16 -0.16 4.67
CA GLY A 43 7.22 -1.43 5.37
C GLY A 43 7.63 -1.33 6.84
N ASP A 44 8.15 -0.18 7.28
CA ASP A 44 8.62 0.03 8.64
C ASP A 44 7.48 -0.19 9.67
N GLY A 45 7.83 -0.69 10.85
CA GLY A 45 6.89 -1.08 11.90
C GLY A 45 6.36 0.08 12.72
N ASP A 46 6.92 1.28 12.58
CA ASP A 46 6.44 2.44 13.33
C ASP A 46 5.02 2.85 12.93
N GLU A 47 4.23 3.30 13.91
CA GLU A 47 2.84 3.72 13.71
C GLU A 47 2.69 4.86 12.69
N PHE A 48 3.66 5.77 12.62
CA PHE A 48 3.65 6.84 11.62
C PHE A 48 3.87 6.32 10.21
N HIS A 49 4.86 5.44 10.03
CA HIS A 49 5.15 4.79 8.74
C HIS A 49 3.96 3.97 8.24
N LYS A 50 3.30 3.24 9.14
CA LYS A 50 2.04 2.56 8.82
C LYS A 50 0.98 3.54 8.35
N LYS A 51 0.73 4.64 9.07
CA LYS A 51 -0.28 5.63 8.62
C LYS A 51 0.03 6.17 7.21
N VAL A 52 1.31 6.42 6.90
CA VAL A 52 1.73 6.83 5.55
C VAL A 52 1.42 5.73 4.53
N MET A 53 1.76 4.48 4.85
CA MET A 53 1.44 3.32 3.99
C MET A 53 -0.07 3.22 3.73
N TYR A 54 -0.90 3.38 4.77
CA TYR A 54 -2.35 3.32 4.64
C TYR A 54 -2.85 4.45 3.73
N ALA A 55 -2.43 5.69 3.98
CA ALA A 55 -2.80 6.83 3.14
C ALA A 55 -2.34 6.65 1.69
N TYR A 56 -1.14 6.12 1.47
CA TYR A 56 -0.60 5.86 0.13
C TYR A 56 -1.45 4.86 -0.64
N ILE A 57 -1.83 3.75 -0.01
CA ILE A 57 -2.66 2.70 -0.63
C ILE A 57 -4.11 3.18 -0.81
N ASP A 58 -4.64 3.94 0.15
CA ASP A 58 -6.02 4.46 0.08
C ASP A 58 -6.18 5.51 -1.04
N GLN A 59 -5.12 6.23 -1.37
CA GLN A 59 -5.07 7.13 -2.53
C GLN A 59 -4.99 6.40 -3.88
N MET A 60 -4.73 5.08 -3.90
CA MET A 60 -4.74 4.30 -5.14
C MET A 60 -6.17 3.86 -5.48
N ASP A 61 -6.55 4.09 -6.75
CA ASP A 61 -7.81 3.60 -7.28
C ASP A 61 -7.63 2.22 -7.94
N PHE A 62 -8.27 1.22 -7.34
CA PHE A 62 -8.33 -0.16 -7.84
C PHE A 62 -9.72 -0.54 -8.40
N ALA A 63 -10.65 0.41 -8.50
CA ALA A 63 -11.99 0.14 -8.99
C ALA A 63 -11.95 -0.33 -10.46
N ASN A 64 -12.74 -1.37 -10.78
CA ASN A 64 -12.84 -1.96 -12.12
C ASN A 64 -11.51 -2.49 -12.69
N LYS A 65 -10.50 -2.72 -11.84
CA LYS A 65 -9.23 -3.33 -12.26
C LYS A 65 -9.21 -4.79 -11.83
N ASP A 66 -8.74 -5.65 -12.74
CA ASP A 66 -8.44 -7.04 -12.38
C ASP A 66 -7.33 -7.09 -11.33
N PHE A 67 -7.32 -8.16 -10.53
CA PHE A 67 -6.34 -8.34 -9.45
C PHE A 67 -4.90 -8.17 -9.92
N VAL A 68 -4.54 -8.76 -11.06
CA VAL A 68 -3.19 -8.65 -11.64
C VAL A 68 -2.87 -7.22 -12.07
N ALA A 69 -3.86 -6.47 -12.59
CA ALA A 69 -3.68 -5.09 -12.99
C ALA A 69 -3.53 -4.17 -11.78
N ALA A 70 -4.34 -4.37 -10.73
CA ALA A 70 -4.22 -3.65 -9.46
C ALA A 70 -2.87 -3.94 -8.78
N LEU A 71 -2.44 -5.20 -8.76
CA LEU A 71 -1.16 -5.60 -8.19
C LEU A 71 0.02 -5.00 -8.95
N ARG A 72 -0.04 -4.98 -10.28
CA ARG A 72 0.98 -4.29 -11.10
C ARG A 72 1.07 -2.81 -10.78
N GLN A 73 -0.08 -2.13 -10.65
CA GLN A 73 -0.11 -0.71 -10.29
C GLN A 73 0.45 -0.47 -8.88
N PHE A 74 0.12 -1.34 -7.93
CA PHE A 74 0.66 -1.31 -6.57
C PHE A 74 2.19 -1.46 -6.54
N LEU A 75 2.71 -2.44 -7.28
CA LEU A 75 4.16 -2.70 -7.37
C LEU A 75 4.92 -1.71 -8.26
N ASP A 76 4.23 -0.89 -9.05
CA ASP A 76 4.88 0.14 -9.86
C ASP A 76 5.33 1.34 -9.01
N GLY A 77 4.60 1.64 -7.92
CA GLY A 77 4.90 2.76 -7.04
C GLY A 77 6.18 2.59 -6.21
N PHE A 78 6.53 1.36 -5.84
CA PHE A 78 7.69 1.09 -4.98
C PHE A 78 8.21 -0.35 -5.16
N ARG A 79 9.44 -0.62 -4.70
CA ARG A 79 9.97 -1.99 -4.66
C ARG A 79 9.66 -2.66 -3.34
N LEU A 80 9.18 -3.90 -3.41
CA LEU A 80 8.91 -4.70 -2.22
C LEU A 80 10.17 -4.83 -1.35
N PRO A 81 10.06 -4.57 -0.04
CA PRO A 81 11.14 -4.84 0.89
C PRO A 81 11.46 -6.33 0.94
N GLY A 82 12.71 -6.71 1.19
CA GLY A 82 13.13 -8.12 1.22
C GLY A 82 12.70 -8.89 2.47
N GLU A 83 12.16 -8.20 3.47
CA GLU A 83 11.75 -8.79 4.74
C GLU A 83 10.29 -9.24 4.67
N ALA A 84 10.03 -10.54 4.89
CA ALA A 84 8.69 -11.13 4.79
C ALA A 84 7.63 -10.38 5.61
N GLN A 85 7.97 -9.97 6.85
CA GLN A 85 7.05 -9.22 7.71
C GLN A 85 6.60 -7.88 7.12
N LYS A 86 7.47 -7.20 6.36
CA LYS A 86 7.14 -5.94 5.69
C LYS A 86 6.24 -6.19 4.48
N ILE A 87 6.54 -7.25 3.72
CA ILE A 87 5.72 -7.68 2.58
C ILE A 87 4.31 -8.02 3.05
N ASP A 88 4.17 -8.83 4.09
CA ASP A 88 2.87 -9.26 4.62
C ASP A 88 1.97 -8.06 4.97
N ARG A 89 2.52 -7.04 5.64
CA ARG A 89 1.77 -5.82 5.99
C ARG A 89 1.30 -5.03 4.77
N LEU A 90 2.17 -4.85 3.79
CA LEU A 90 1.86 -4.16 2.54
C LEU A 90 0.76 -4.92 1.77
N MET A 91 0.89 -6.23 1.70
CA MET A 91 -0.06 -7.11 1.02
C MET A 91 -1.42 -7.14 1.73
N GLU A 92 -1.44 -7.16 3.07
CA GLU A 92 -2.68 -7.12 3.86
C GLU A 92 -3.47 -5.84 3.60
N LYS A 93 -2.81 -4.67 3.63
CA LYS A 93 -3.47 -3.39 3.33
C LYS A 93 -3.89 -3.28 1.86
N PHE A 94 -3.09 -3.78 0.92
CA PHE A 94 -3.47 -3.86 -0.49
C PHE A 94 -4.72 -4.74 -0.69
N ALA A 95 -4.75 -5.93 -0.08
CA ALA A 95 -5.89 -6.83 -0.17
C ALA A 95 -7.16 -6.19 0.42
N SER A 96 -7.04 -5.56 1.58
CA SER A 96 -8.11 -4.79 2.21
C SER A 96 -8.68 -3.74 1.24
N ARG A 97 -7.82 -2.92 0.65
CA ARG A 97 -8.23 -1.86 -0.30
C ARG A 97 -8.82 -2.42 -1.60
N TYR A 98 -8.22 -3.46 -2.16
CA TYR A 98 -8.71 -4.10 -3.38
C TYR A 98 -10.12 -4.69 -3.18
N CYS A 99 -10.37 -5.33 -2.03
CA CYS A 99 -11.67 -5.86 -1.63
C CYS A 99 -12.72 -4.76 -1.47
N GLU A 100 -12.36 -3.62 -0.87
CA GLU A 100 -13.24 -2.44 -0.77
C GLU A 100 -13.63 -1.90 -2.15
N CYS A 101 -12.67 -1.81 -3.08
CA CYS A 101 -12.91 -1.33 -4.44
C CYS A 101 -13.64 -2.35 -5.33
N ASN A 102 -13.52 -3.66 -5.04
CA ASN A 102 -14.07 -4.74 -5.85
C ASN A 102 -14.88 -5.74 -5.00
N PRO A 103 -16.00 -5.31 -4.37
CA PRO A 103 -16.78 -6.16 -3.46
C PRO A 103 -17.34 -7.40 -4.15
N LYS A 104 -17.62 -7.32 -5.47
CA LYS A 104 -18.10 -8.45 -6.27
C LYS A 104 -17.12 -9.63 -6.30
N PHE A 105 -15.81 -9.37 -6.28
CA PHE A 105 -14.81 -10.44 -6.31
C PHE A 105 -14.79 -11.20 -4.99
N VAL A 106 -14.91 -10.48 -3.88
CA VAL A 106 -14.99 -11.02 -2.53
C VAL A 106 -16.26 -11.87 -2.38
N GLU A 107 -17.39 -11.32 -2.81
CA GLU A 107 -18.67 -12.04 -2.80
C GLU A 107 -18.60 -13.33 -3.64
N LEU A 108 -18.01 -13.27 -4.85
CA LEU A 108 -17.84 -14.45 -5.71
C LEU A 108 -16.93 -15.50 -5.07
N PHE A 109 -15.84 -15.09 -4.42
CA PHE A 109 -14.90 -15.98 -3.72
C PHE A 109 -15.54 -16.63 -2.50
N PHE A 110 -16.30 -15.87 -1.69
CA PHE A 110 -17.09 -16.42 -0.60
C PHE A 110 -18.17 -17.38 -1.12
N HIS A 111 -18.87 -17.04 -2.20
CA HIS A 111 -19.87 -17.92 -2.81
C HIS A 111 -19.23 -19.22 -3.34
N LEU A 112 -18.02 -19.14 -3.90
CA LEU A 112 -17.27 -20.31 -4.34
C LEU A 112 -16.88 -21.19 -3.15
N LEU A 113 -16.33 -20.60 -2.08
CA LEU A 113 -15.95 -21.33 -0.86
C LEU A 113 -17.14 -21.98 -0.16
N LEU A 114 -18.28 -21.27 -0.08
CA LEU A 114 -19.55 -21.81 0.41
C LEU A 114 -20.08 -22.91 -0.53
N GLY A 115 -20.00 -22.71 -1.84
CA GLY A 115 -20.43 -23.68 -2.86
C GLY A 115 -19.58 -24.95 -2.93
N TYR A 116 -18.29 -24.86 -2.59
CA TYR A 116 -17.39 -26.01 -2.44
C TYR A 116 -17.47 -26.67 -1.05
N GLY A 117 -18.33 -26.18 -0.14
CA GLY A 117 -18.50 -26.76 1.20
C GLY A 117 -17.27 -26.63 2.09
N LEU A 118 -16.31 -25.77 1.74
CA LEU A 118 -15.06 -25.58 2.52
C LEU A 118 -15.24 -24.68 3.75
N VAL A 119 -16.44 -24.13 3.93
CA VAL A 119 -16.88 -23.50 5.18
C VAL A 119 -18.03 -24.33 5.75
N GLU A 120 -17.69 -25.49 6.31
CA GLU A 120 -18.53 -26.09 7.34
C GLU A 120 -18.24 -25.40 8.68
N LEU A 121 -19.32 -24.91 9.30
CA LEU A 121 -19.52 -24.67 10.73
C LEU A 121 -18.93 -23.39 11.35
N ARG A 122 -19.81 -22.41 11.51
CA ARG A 122 -20.27 -22.09 12.87
C ARG A 122 -21.66 -22.66 13.08
#